data_AF-A0A430CED4-F1
#
_entry.id   AF-A0A430CED4-F1
#
_cell.length_a   1.000
_cell.length_b   1.000
_cell.length_c   1.000
_cell.angle_alpha   90.00
_cell.angle_beta   90.00
_cell.angle_gamma   90.00
#
_symmetry.space_group_name_H-M   'P 1'
#
loop_
_entity.id
_entity.type
_entity.pdbx_description
1 polymer ?
#
loop_
_entity_poly.entity_id
_entity_poly.type
_entity_poly.pdbx_seq_one_letter_code
_entity_poly.pdbx_strand_id
1 'polypeptide(L)' 'MDAGAKRRKFVELAEARVNKTLKDLQLIGNLSNRSAYEFEEADIRKMFSTLQKALDAAKGRFSKGVDGGSGEFKL' A
#
# COMPACT_ATOMS: atom_id res chain seq x y z
N MET A 1 -14.54 7.15 -23.17
CA MET A 1 -14.95 6.78 -21.80
C MET A 1 -15.05 8.05 -20.96
N ASP A 2 -16.25 8.29 -20.42
CA ASP A 2 -16.58 9.41 -19.55
C ASP A 2 -15.67 9.50 -18.31
N ALA A 3 -15.31 10.71 -17.88
CA ALA A 3 -14.40 10.93 -16.76
C ALA A 3 -14.94 10.33 -15.44
N GLY A 4 -16.26 10.34 -15.25
CA GLY A 4 -16.92 9.70 -14.11
C GLY A 4 -16.77 8.18 -14.12
N ALA A 5 -16.78 7.53 -15.29
CA ALA A 5 -16.55 6.09 -15.40
C ALA A 5 -15.12 5.70 -14.98
N LYS A 6 -14.11 6.48 -15.38
CA LYS A 6 -12.71 6.26 -14.96
C LYS A 6 -12.54 6.41 -13.45
N ARG A 7 -13.15 7.45 -12.85
CA ARG A 7 -13.10 7.68 -11.40
C ARG A 7 -13.79 6.55 -10.62
N ARG A 8 -14.99 6.14 -11.01
CA ARG A 8 -15.69 5.01 -10.36
C ARG A 8 -14.86 3.73 -10.41
N LYS A 9 -14.26 3.41 -11.56
CA LYS A 9 -13.42 2.22 -11.68
C LYS A 9 -12.17 2.30 -10.80
N PHE A 10 -11.56 3.48 -10.69
CA PHE A 10 -10.45 3.68 -9.77
C PHE A 10 -10.86 3.44 -8.31
N VAL A 11 -11.99 4.01 -7.87
CA VAL A 11 -12.48 3.87 -6.49
C VAL A 11 -12.77 2.41 -6.17
N GLU A 12 -13.54 1.73 -7.03
CA GLU A 12 -13.85 0.30 -6.90
C GLU A 12 -12.59 -0.56 -6.72
N LEU A 13 -11.59 -0.36 -7.59
CA LEU A 13 -10.34 -1.11 -7.54
C LEU A 13 -9.48 -0.73 -6.32
N ALA A 14 -9.46 0.55 -5.94
CA ALA A 14 -8.69 1.02 -4.80
C ALA A 14 -9.24 0.45 -3.50
N GLU A 15 -10.54 0.53 -3.28
CA GLU A 15 -11.21 -0.01 -2.09
C GLU A 15 -11.00 -1.52 -1.98
N ALA A 16 -11.22 -2.26 -3.07
CA ALA A 16 -11.03 -3.71 -3.07
C ALA A 16 -9.58 -4.10 -2.73
N ARG A 17 -8.59 -3.41 -3.31
CA ARG A 17 -7.17 -3.70 -3.09
C ARG A 17 -6.72 -3.32 -1.69
N VAL A 18 -7.09 -2.13 -1.20
CA VAL A 18 -6.74 -1.67 0.15
C VAL A 18 -7.35 -2.61 1.20
N ASN A 19 -8.62 -2.97 1.06
CA ASN A 19 -9.28 -3.91 1.99
C ASN A 19 -8.60 -5.28 2.01
N LYS A 20 -8.17 -5.80 0.85
CA LYS A 20 -7.40 -7.05 0.80
C LYS A 20 -6.07 -6.90 1.53
N THR A 21 -5.33 -5.83 1.27
CA THR A 21 -4.04 -5.58 1.94
C THR A 21 -4.21 -5.44 3.46
N LEU A 22 -5.25 -4.76 3.94
CA LEU A 22 -5.53 -4.64 5.37
C LEU A 22 -5.76 -6.01 6.03
N LYS A 23 -6.51 -6.90 5.38
CA LYS A 23 -6.70 -8.28 5.86
C LYS A 23 -5.39 -9.05 5.90
N ASP A 24 -4.58 -8.96 4.85
CA ASP A 24 -3.27 -9.63 4.79
C ASP A 24 -2.34 -9.09 5.91
N LEU A 25 -2.37 -7.78 6.20
CA LEU A 25 -1.62 -7.18 7.31
C LEU A 25 -2.10 -7.66 8.69
N GLN A 26 -3.40 -7.84 8.89
CA GLN A 26 -3.94 -8.41 10.13
C GLN A 26 -3.45 -9.85 10.33
N LEU A 27 -3.45 -10.68 9.27
CA LEU A 27 -2.93 -12.04 9.33
C LEU A 27 -1.44 -12.08 9.64
N ILE A 28 -0.65 -11.16 9.07
CA ILE A 28 0.77 -10.99 9.43
C ILE A 28 0.90 -10.61 10.91
N GLY A 29 0.05 -9.73 11.43
CA GLY A 29 0.02 -9.37 12.86
C GLY A 29 -0.24 -10.58 13.77
N ASN A 30 -1.08 -11.53 13.36
CA ASN A 30 -1.36 -12.74 14.13
C ASN A 30 -0.13 -13.65 14.30
N LEU A 31 0.89 -13.53 13.43
CA LEU A 31 2.15 -14.26 13.57
C LEU A 31 2.95 -13.83 14.80
N SER A 32 2.60 -12.70 15.44
CA SER A 32 3.21 -12.26 16.69
C SER A 32 2.96 -13.19 17.89
N ASN A 33 2.03 -14.16 17.76
CA ASN A 33 1.74 -15.11 18.82
C ASN A 33 2.90 -16.10 19.03
N ARG A 34 3.82 -15.76 19.95
CA ARG A 34 4.97 -16.60 20.33
C ARG A 34 4.59 -17.94 20.99
N SER A 35 3.33 -18.14 21.40
CA SER A 35 2.88 -19.45 21.89
C SER A 35 2.60 -20.44 20.76
N ALA A 36 2.35 -19.94 19.54
CA ALA A 36 2.08 -20.75 18.35
C ALA A 36 3.26 -20.78 17.36
N TYR A 37 4.17 -19.80 17.43
CA TYR A 37 5.24 -19.62 16.47
C TYR A 37 6.55 -19.23 17.14
N GLU A 38 7.66 -19.64 16.51
CA GLU A 38 9.01 -19.21 16.85
C GLU A 38 9.54 -18.30 15.75
N PHE A 39 10.16 -17.18 16.15
CA PHE A 39 10.73 -16.18 15.24
C PHE A 39 11.73 -15.31 15.98
N GLU A 40 12.68 -14.79 15.24
CA GLU A 40 13.71 -13.89 15.76
C GLU A 40 13.42 -12.43 15.38
N GLU A 41 14.09 -11.52 16.07
CA GLU A 41 14.04 -10.09 15.75
C GLU A 41 14.49 -9.80 14.30
N ALA A 42 15.37 -10.65 13.74
CA ALA A 42 15.79 -10.55 12.35
C ALA A 42 14.63 -10.79 11.37
N ASP A 43 13.75 -11.76 11.65
CA ASP A 43 12.58 -12.07 10.83
C ASP A 43 11.60 -10.91 10.82
N ILE A 44 11.28 -10.37 12.01
CA ILE A 44 10.40 -9.21 12.19
C ILE A 44 10.93 -8.03 11.36
N ARG A 45 12.21 -7.68 11.52
CA ARG A 45 12.85 -6.59 10.76
C ARG A 45 12.76 -6.83 9.26
N LYS A 46 13.03 -8.06 8.79
CA LYS A 46 13.01 -8.39 7.37
C LYS A 46 11.59 -8.28 6.78
N MET A 47 10.58 -8.77 7.50
CA MET A 47 9.18 -8.69 7.10
C MET A 47 8.75 -7.22 6.92
N PHE A 48 8.89 -6.42 7.97
CA PHE A 48 8.38 -5.05 7.93
C PHE A 48 9.20 -4.12 7.03
N SER A 49 10.52 -4.28 6.95
CA SER A 49 11.33 -3.51 6.00
C SER A 49 11.00 -3.82 4.54
N THR A 50 10.64 -5.06 4.22
CA THR A 50 10.22 -5.46 2.88
C THR A 50 8.85 -4.87 2.53
N LEU A 51 7.89 -4.93 3.47
CA LEU A 51 6.57 -4.32 3.30
C LEU A 51 6.66 -2.80 3.13
N GLN A 52 7.47 -2.14 3.94
CA GLN A 52 7.66 -0.68 3.85
C GLN A 52 8.23 -0.28 2.49
N LYS A 53 9.27 -0.98 1.99
CA LYS A 53 9.84 -0.72 0.66
C LYS A 53 8.78 -0.87 -0.45
N ALA A 54 7.93 -1.89 -0.37
CA ALA A 54 6.86 -2.08 -1.34
C ALA A 54 5.81 -0.96 -1.27
N LEU A 55 5.45 -0.52 -0.06
CA LEU A 55 4.54 0.60 0.17
C LEU A 55 5.11 1.91 -0.39
N ASP A 56 6.38 2.20 -0.10
CA ASP A 56 7.07 3.40 -0.59
C ASP A 56 7.17 3.41 -2.12
N ALA A 57 7.48 2.25 -2.73
CA ALA A 57 7.50 2.11 -4.18
C ALA A 57 6.12 2.35 -4.80
N ALA A 58 5.05 1.83 -4.20
CA ALA A 58 3.68 2.07 -4.66
C ALA A 58 3.30 3.55 -4.53
N LYS A 59 3.60 4.18 -3.38
CA LYS A 59 3.37 5.62 -3.14
C LYS A 59 4.12 6.47 -4.16
N GLY A 60 5.39 6.15 -4.44
CA GLY A 60 6.20 6.88 -5.41
C GLY A 60 5.62 6.91 -6.83
N ARG A 61 4.82 5.92 -7.23
CA ARG A 61 4.14 5.92 -8.54
C ARG A 61 3.06 6.99 -8.66
N PHE A 62 2.48 7.43 -7.54
CA PHE A 62 1.53 8.55 -7.52
C PHE A 62 2.25 9.90 -7.57
N SER A 63 3.49 9.98 -7.06
CA SER A 63 4.29 11.21 -7.05
C SER A 63 4.99 11.50 -8.39
N LYS A 64 5.31 10.48 -9.19
CA LYS A 64 5.99 10.62 -10.49
C LYS A 64 5.13 11.25 -11.61
N GLY A 65 3.91 11.71 -11.31
CA GLY A 65 3.06 12.47 -12.22
C GLY A 65 3.21 14.00 -12.11
N VAL A 66 4.10 14.52 -11.25
CA VAL A 66 4.28 15.96 -10.98
C VAL A 66 5.59 16.50 -11.58
N ASP A 67 6.16 15.85 -12.59
CA ASP A 67 7.33 16.36 -13.33
C ASP A 67 6.93 16.62 -14.79
N GLY A 68 6.53 17.87 -15.07
CA GLY A 68 6.25 18.31 -16.43
C GLY A 68 5.49 19.63 -16.65
N GLY A 69 5.32 20.50 -15.64
CA GLY A 69 4.65 21.79 -15.86
C GLY A 69 4.73 22.73 -14.69
N SER A 70 5.62 23.71 -14.79
CA SER A 70 5.54 24.99 -14.09
C SER A 70 4.12 25.58 -14.18
N GLY A 71 3.47 25.79 -13.04
CA GLY A 71 2.18 26.50 -12.98
C GLY A 71 1.31 26.09 -11.80
N GLU A 72 1.34 26.92 -10.77
CA GLU A 72 0.32 27.20 -9.74
C GLU A 72 -0.73 26.11 -9.43
N PHE A 73 -0.66 25.57 -8.20
CA PHE A 73 -1.62 24.59 -7.69
C PHE A 73 -2.91 25.24 -7.16
N LYS A 74 -4.06 24.77 -7.65
CA LYS A 74 -5.35 24.78 -6.95
C LYS A 74 -6.07 23.44 -7.17
N LEU A 75 -6.82 23.00 -6.15
CA LEU A 75 -7.77 21.88 -6.23
C LEU A 75 -8.98 22.26 -7.09
#